data_AF-A0A376U9Z3-F1
#
_entry.id   AF-A0A376U9Z3-F1
#
_cell.length_a   1.000
_cell.length_b   1.000
_cell.length_c   1.000
_cell.angle_alpha   90.00
_cell.angle_beta   90.00
_cell.angle_gamma   90.00
#
_symmetry.space_group_name_H-M   'P 1'
#
loop_
_entity.id
_entity.type
_entity.pdbx_description
1 polymer ?
#
loop_
_entity_poly.entity_id
_entity_poly.type
_entity_poly.pdbx_seq_one_letter_code
_entity_poly.pdbx_strand_id
1 'polypeptide(L)'
;MDNAVDRHVFYISDGTAITAEVLGHAVMSQFPVTISSITLPFVENESRARAVKDQIDAIYHQTGVRPLVFYSIVFAGDSRHHSCKVKAFARILFRRWLPRYNKR
;
A
#
# COMPACT_ATOMS: atom_id res chain seq x y z
N MET A 1 26.54 -4.37 15.53
CA MET A 1 26.05 -3.27 14.68
C MET A 1 24.79 -3.79 14.03
N ASP A 2 23.66 -3.48 14.62
CA ASP A 2 22.37 -4.03 14.24
C ASP A 2 22.09 -3.56 12.82
N ASN A 3 21.99 -4.50 11.88
CA ASN A 3 21.73 -4.19 10.48
C ASN A 3 20.25 -3.79 10.36
N ALA A 4 19.95 -2.56 10.79
CA ALA A 4 18.61 -1.99 10.70
C ALA A 4 18.27 -1.89 9.22
N VAL A 5 17.46 -2.83 8.74
CA VAL A 5 16.99 -2.85 7.36
C VAL A 5 16.12 -1.62 7.17
N ASP A 6 16.56 -0.70 6.31
CA ASP A 6 15.74 0.46 5.93
C ASP A 6 14.57 0.00 5.06
N ARG A 7 13.35 0.33 5.50
CA ARG A 7 12.11 -0.10 4.86
C ARG A 7 11.35 1.12 4.35
N HIS A 8 11.19 1.18 3.04
CA HIS A 8 10.25 2.12 2.43
C HIS A 8 8.82 1.66 2.66
N VAL A 9 7.97 2.57 3.16
CA VAL A 9 6.56 2.31 3.44
C VAL A 9 5.69 3.33 2.73
N PHE A 10 4.72 2.89 1.96
CA PHE A 10 3.79 3.75 1.23
C PHE A 10 2.40 3.69 1.87
N TYR A 11 1.82 4.85 2.17
CA TYR A 11 0.45 5.00 2.64
C TYR A 11 -0.41 5.61 1.54
N ILE A 12 -1.30 4.82 0.92
CA ILE A 12 -2.06 5.20 -0.27
C ILE A 12 -3.55 5.28 0.04
N SER A 13 -4.25 6.32 -0.41
CA SER A 13 -5.72 6.34 -0.32
C SER A 13 -6.36 7.12 -1.44
N ASP A 14 -7.61 6.79 -1.76
CA ASP A 14 -8.52 7.62 -2.57
C ASP A 14 -9.03 8.87 -1.84
N GLY A 15 -8.95 8.90 -0.50
CA GLY A 15 -9.17 10.08 0.34
C GLY A 15 -7.87 10.72 0.84
N THR A 16 -7.82 11.09 2.11
CA THR A 16 -6.68 11.83 2.69
C THR A 16 -5.49 10.96 3.11
N ALA A 17 -5.60 9.63 3.04
CA ALA A 17 -4.60 8.65 3.50
C ALA A 17 -4.27 8.67 5.02
N ILE A 18 -4.90 9.52 5.83
CA ILE A 18 -4.71 9.57 7.30
C ILE A 18 -4.96 8.20 7.93
N THR A 19 -6.01 7.48 7.52
CA THR A 19 -6.29 6.14 8.04
C THR A 19 -5.19 5.13 7.71
N ALA A 20 -4.68 5.16 6.48
CA ALA A 20 -3.59 4.28 6.06
C ALA A 20 -2.29 4.58 6.82
N GLU A 21 -2.00 5.87 7.05
CA GLU A 21 -0.82 6.33 7.78
C GLU A 21 -0.88 5.95 9.26
N VAL A 22 -1.97 6.27 9.96
CA VAL A 22 -2.13 5.95 11.39
C VAL A 22 -2.05 4.44 11.64
N LEU A 23 -2.77 3.64 10.84
CA LEU A 23 -2.74 2.18 10.98
C LEU A 23 -1.36 1.61 10.66
N GLY A 24 -0.76 2.06 9.56
CA GLY A 24 0.54 1.55 9.14
C GLY A 24 1.65 1.94 10.10
N HIS A 25 1.66 3.18 10.62
CA HIS A 25 2.58 3.61 11.67
C HIS A 25 2.43 2.77 12.94
N ALA A 26 1.20 2.50 13.39
CA ALA A 26 0.94 1.68 14.57
C ALA A 26 1.39 0.22 14.41
N VAL A 27 1.32 -0.34 13.20
CA VAL A 27 1.82 -1.68 12.90
C VAL A 27 3.35 -1.68 12.86
N MET A 28 3.93 -0.71 12.16
CA MET A 28 5.37 -0.66 11.93
C MET A 28 6.17 -0.33 13.20
N SER A 29 5.59 0.38 14.16
CA SER A 29 6.23 0.67 15.46
C SER A 29 6.50 -0.59 16.31
N GLN A 30 5.90 -1.73 15.96
CA GLN A 30 6.14 -3.01 16.63
C GLN A 30 7.44 -3.69 16.16
N PHE A 31 8.09 -3.17 15.13
CA PHE A 31 9.29 -3.76 14.54
C PHE A 31 10.50 -2.83 14.74
N PRO A 32 11.67 -3.38 15.13
CA PRO A 32 12.90 -2.60 15.28
C PRO A 32 13.56 -2.37 13.91
N VAL A 33 12.90 -1.63 13.02
CA VAL A 33 13.38 -1.30 11.67
C VAL A 33 13.36 0.20 11.44
N THR A 34 14.29 0.69 10.60
CA THR A 34 14.25 2.07 10.13
C THR A 34 13.20 2.19 9.04
N ILE A 35 12.35 3.21 9.11
CA ILE A 35 11.22 3.38 8.20
C ILE A 35 11.36 4.70 7.45
N SER A 36 11.30 4.61 6.13
CA SER A 36 11.19 5.76 5.22
C SER A 36 9.79 5.77 4.61
N SER A 37 8.88 6.58 5.17
CA SER A 37 7.48 6.58 4.76
C SER A 37 7.11 7.65 3.73
N ILE A 38 6.20 7.32 2.82
CA ILE A 38 5.64 8.21 1.80
C ILE A 38 4.10 8.12 1.85
N THR A 39 3.42 9.25 2.09
CA THR A 39 1.95 9.33 2.08
C THR A 39 1.45 9.90 0.75
N LEU A 40 0.49 9.21 0.14
CA LEU A 40 -0.07 9.48 -1.19
C LEU A 40 -1.60 9.54 -1.10
N PRO A 41 -2.17 10.74 -0.86
CA PRO A 41 -3.61 10.93 -0.84
C PRO A 41 -4.21 11.08 -2.25
N PHE A 42 -5.53 10.96 -2.34
CA PHE A 42 -6.34 11.19 -3.54
C PHE A 42 -5.94 10.34 -4.76
N VAL A 43 -5.52 9.11 -4.56
CA VAL A 43 -5.21 8.12 -5.61
C VAL A 43 -6.49 7.43 -6.07
N GLU A 44 -7.36 8.20 -6.71
CA GLU A 44 -8.72 7.80 -7.09
C GLU A 44 -8.85 7.29 -8.53
N ASN A 45 -7.86 7.57 -9.38
CA ASN A 45 -7.89 7.23 -10.80
C ASN A 45 -6.69 6.36 -11.22
N GLU A 46 -6.86 5.66 -12.34
CA GLU A 46 -5.88 4.71 -12.84
C GLU A 46 -4.55 5.38 -13.20
N SER A 47 -4.57 6.63 -13.67
CA SER A 47 -3.36 7.38 -14.02
C SER A 47 -2.50 7.64 -12.78
N ARG A 48 -3.11 8.10 -11.68
CA ARG A 48 -2.41 8.29 -10.41
C ARG A 48 -1.91 6.96 -9.85
N ALA A 49 -2.72 5.91 -9.91
CA ALA A 49 -2.30 4.59 -9.46
C ALA A 49 -1.09 4.05 -10.25
N ARG A 50 -1.00 4.33 -11.56
CA ARG A 50 0.17 4.01 -12.39
C ARG A 50 1.40 4.80 -11.95
N ALA A 51 1.28 6.11 -11.77
CA ALA A 51 2.41 6.94 -11.31
C ALA A 51 2.96 6.46 -9.95
N VAL A 52 2.07 6.10 -9.02
CA VAL A 52 2.48 5.54 -7.71
C VAL A 52 3.18 4.19 -7.86
N LYS A 53 2.69 3.32 -8.74
CA LYS A 53 3.35 2.05 -9.06
C LYS A 53 4.77 2.30 -9.58
N ASP A 54 4.94 3.23 -10.51
CA ASP A 54 6.24 3.53 -11.11
C ASP A 54 7.22 4.10 -10.06
N GLN A 55 6.73 4.88 -9.11
CA GLN A 55 7.53 5.35 -7.96
C GLN A 55 7.98 4.20 -7.06
N ILE A 56 7.09 3.27 -6.72
CA ILE A 56 7.41 2.09 -5.92
C ILE A 56 8.45 1.22 -6.65
N ASP A 57 8.25 0.99 -7.95
CA ASP A 57 9.16 0.19 -8.77
C ASP A 57 10.54 0.86 -8.85
N ALA A 58 10.61 2.19 -9.02
CA ALA A 58 11.87 2.94 -9.04
C ALA A 58 12.65 2.79 -7.73
N ILE A 59 11.99 2.88 -6.57
CA ILE A 59 12.63 2.64 -5.26
C ILE A 59 13.13 1.20 -5.16
N TYR A 60 12.33 0.23 -5.60
CA TYR A 60 12.76 -1.17 -5.59
C TYR A 60 13.99 -1.40 -6.46
N HIS A 61 14.04 -0.80 -7.66
CA HIS A 61 15.19 -0.89 -8.56
C HIS A 61 16.46 -0.24 -8.00
N GLN A 62 16.32 0.87 -7.26
CA GLN A 62 17.46 1.58 -6.67
C GLN A 62 18.00 0.89 -5.41
N THR A 63 17.10 0.39 -4.55
CA THR A 63 17.47 -0.13 -3.22
C THR A 63 17.62 -1.65 -3.19
N GLY A 64 17.02 -2.37 -4.14
CA GLY A 64 16.88 -3.83 -4.09
C GLY A 64 15.92 -4.34 -3.01
N VAL A 65 15.36 -3.45 -2.18
CA VAL A 65 14.46 -3.78 -1.06
C VAL A 65 13.03 -3.50 -1.48
N ARG A 66 12.15 -4.50 -1.35
CA ARG A 66 10.73 -4.34 -1.69
C ARG A 66 10.04 -3.39 -0.69
N PRO A 67 9.42 -2.29 -1.16
CA PRO A 67 8.65 -1.40 -0.31
C PRO A 67 7.37 -2.07 0.22
N LEU A 68 6.95 -1.66 1.41
CA LEU A 68 5.66 -2.02 1.99
C LEU A 68 4.61 -1.00 1.56
N VAL A 69 3.38 -1.46 1.37
CA VAL A 69 2.27 -0.61 0.90
C VAL A 69 1.04 -0.87 1.75
N PHE A 70 0.59 0.16 2.45
CA PHE A 70 -0.70 0.23 3.11
C PHE A 70 -1.63 1.06 2.24
N TYR A 71 -2.86 0.59 2.03
CA TYR A 71 -3.84 1.37 1.28
C TYR A 71 -5.24 1.31 1.89
N SER A 72 -5.99 2.39 1.73
CA SER A 72 -7.43 2.46 2.01
C SER A 72 -8.16 3.02 0.81
N ILE A 73 -9.01 2.21 0.18
CA ILE A 73 -9.85 2.58 -0.96
C ILE A 73 -11.30 2.24 -0.61
N VAL A 74 -12.21 3.18 -0.80
CA VAL A 74 -13.65 3.01 -0.58
C VAL A 74 -14.32 2.77 -1.94
N PHE A 75 -14.72 1.52 -2.21
CA PHE A 75 -15.56 1.21 -3.36
C PHE A 75 -17.02 1.57 -3.05
N ALA A 76 -17.49 2.71 -3.55
CA ALA A 76 -18.90 3.05 -3.54
C ALA A 76 -19.64 2.30 -4.66
N GLY A 77 -20.12 1.09 -4.38
CA GLY A 77 -20.82 0.26 -5.36
C GLY A 77 -21.53 -0.95 -4.76
N ASP A 78 -22.59 -0.70 -3.96
CA ASP A 78 -23.93 -1.33 -4.04
C ASP A 78 -24.72 -0.93 -2.78
N SER A 79 -25.84 -0.24 -2.97
CA SER A 79 -26.70 0.31 -1.91
C SER A 79 -27.55 -0.74 -1.18
N ARG A 80 -27.11 -1.99 -1.09
CA ARG A 80 -27.84 -3.04 -0.37
C ARG A 80 -26.88 -3.94 0.40
N HIS A 81 -26.91 -3.79 1.72
CA HIS A 81 -26.24 -4.58 2.77
C HIS A 81 -25.04 -3.90 3.44
N HIS A 82 -25.36 -3.25 4.57
CA HIS A 82 -24.57 -3.10 5.80
C HIS A 82 -23.27 -3.92 5.86
N SER A 83 -22.20 -3.39 5.30
CA SER A 83 -20.84 -3.68 5.75
C SER A 83 -19.92 -2.67 5.10
N CYS A 84 -19.87 -1.46 5.69
CA CYS A 84 -18.75 -0.56 5.50
C CYS A 84 -17.51 -1.24 6.12
N LYS A 85 -17.00 -2.26 5.43
CA LYS A 85 -15.78 -2.94 5.78
C LYS A 85 -14.66 -2.02 5.33
N VAL A 86 -14.16 -1.20 6.25
CA VAL A 86 -12.80 -0.67 6.20
C VAL A 86 -11.87 -1.89 6.25
N LYS A 87 -11.72 -2.59 5.13
CA LYS A 87 -10.66 -3.56 4.93
C LYS A 87 -9.41 -2.75 4.69
N ALA A 88 -8.82 -2.25 5.78
CA ALA A 88 -7.40 -1.97 5.86
C ALA A 88 -6.67 -3.31 5.74
N PHE A 89 -6.72 -3.91 4.56
CA PHE A 89 -5.94 -5.07 4.23
C PHE A 89 -4.71 -4.53 3.55
N ALA A 90 -3.58 -4.58 4.24
CA ALA A 90 -2.25 -4.50 3.67
C ALA A 90 -2.10 -5.65 2.66
N ARG A 91 -2.74 -5.51 1.50
CA ARG A 91 -2.49 -6.38 0.37
C ARG A 91 -1.18 -5.89 -0.21
N ILE A 92 -0.09 -6.37 0.39
CA ILE A 92 1.16 -6.70 -0.30
C ILE A 92 0.79 -6.95 -1.75
N LEU A 93 1.35 -6.19 -2.69
CA LEU A 93 1.16 -6.18 -4.14
C LEU A 93 0.83 -7.57 -4.79
N PHE A 94 -0.34 -8.17 -4.50
CA PHE A 94 -0.62 -9.58 -4.82
C PHE A 94 -1.39 -9.74 -6.14
N ARG A 95 -1.87 -8.66 -6.76
CA ARG A 95 -2.80 -8.74 -7.90
C ARG A 95 -2.26 -8.32 -9.27
N ARG A 96 -0.99 -7.90 -9.38
CA ARG A 96 -0.30 -7.75 -10.69
C ARG A 96 0.78 -8.82 -10.89
N TRP A 97 0.63 -9.96 -10.20
CA TRP A 97 1.25 -11.27 -10.47
C TRP A 97 0.16 -12.28 -10.87
N LEU A 98 -0.83 -11.84 -11.64
CA LEU A 98 -1.85 -12.69 -12.27
C LEU A 98 -2.33 -11.97 -13.54
N PRO A 99 -1.62 -12.20 -14.65
CA PRO A 99 -2.25 -12.87 -15.78
C PRO A 99 -1.58 -14.24 -15.96
N ARG A 100 -2.43 -15.27 -16.09
CA ARG A 100 -2.15 -16.73 -16.16
C ARG A 100 -2.19 -17.49 -14.83
N TYR A 101 -3.37 -17.56 -14.21
CA TYR A 101 -3.83 -18.87 -13.71
C TYR A 101 -4.73 -19.46 -14.78
N ASN A 102 -4.18 -20.41 -15.53
CA ASN A 102 -4.95 -21.25 -16.43
C ASN A 102 -5.76 -22.21 -15.54
N LYS A 103 -7.10 -22.15 -15.64
CA LYS A 103 -7.94 -23.23 -15.11
C LYS A 103 -7.66 -24.47 -15.97
N ARG A 104 -7.06 -25.50 -15.39
CA ARG A 104 -7.48 -26.86 -15.68
C ARG A 104 -8.37 -27.30 -14.52
#